data_AF-A0A318CNS4-F1
#
_entry.id   AF-A0A318CNS4-F1
#
_cell.length_a   1.000
_cell.length_b   1.000
_cell.length_c   1.000
_cell.angle_alpha   90.00
_cell.angle_beta   90.00
_cell.angle_gamma   90.00
#
_symmetry.space_group_name_H-M   'P 1'
#
loop_
_entity.id
_entity.type
_entity.pdbx_description
1 polymer ?
#
loop_
_entity_poly.entity_id
_entity_poly.type
_entity_poly.pdbx_seq_one_letter_code
_entity_poly.pdbx_strand_id
1 'polypeptide(L)'
;MIEQYDDKIIRCPRVGGEINFKYCRSENNMFPCGWIVGCWHKQMDINKFLKDHYSNKELDRIFALPRPKVESLVNLIEQAKQRGKKGIVKREEI
;
A
#
# COMPACT_ATOMS: atom_id res chain seq x y z
N MET A 1 -9.41 8.72 -15.59
CA MET A 1 -9.39 8.27 -14.18
C MET A 1 -10.42 7.16 -14.07
N ILE A 2 -10.12 6.03 -13.44
CA ILE A 2 -11.11 4.94 -13.28
C ILE A 2 -12.11 5.41 -12.22
N GLU A 3 -13.40 5.41 -12.53
CA GLU A 3 -14.48 5.85 -11.61
C GLU A 3 -15.55 4.77 -11.41
N GLN A 4 -15.42 3.64 -12.11
CA GLN A 4 -16.38 2.56 -12.07
C GLN A 4 -16.53 2.01 -10.64
N TYR A 5 -17.76 2.02 -10.13
CA TYR A 5 -18.17 1.58 -8.79
C TYR A 5 -17.74 2.46 -7.61
N ASP A 6 -17.18 3.65 -7.85
CA ASP A 6 -16.70 4.54 -6.78
C ASP A 6 -17.79 5.05 -5.84
N ASP A 7 -19.05 5.00 -6.27
CA ASP A 7 -20.25 5.34 -5.52
C ASP A 7 -20.66 4.24 -4.52
N LYS A 8 -20.22 2.99 -4.74
CA LYS A 8 -20.57 1.88 -3.85
C LYS A 8 -19.84 2.03 -2.52
N ILE A 9 -20.55 1.68 -1.45
CA ILE A 9 -20.09 1.77 -0.07
C ILE A 9 -20.17 0.40 0.60
N ILE A 10 -19.16 0.09 1.42
CA ILE A 10 -19.16 -1.07 2.32
C ILE A 10 -18.66 -0.69 3.70
N ARG A 11 -18.97 -1.51 4.71
CA ARG A 11 -18.32 -1.42 6.01
C ARG A 11 -16.94 -2.10 5.96
N CYS A 12 -15.88 -1.35 6.22
CA CYS A 12 -14.51 -1.85 6.22
C CYS A 12 -14.15 -2.48 7.57
N PRO A 13 -13.73 -3.75 7.62
CA PRO A 13 -13.32 -4.38 8.88
C PRO A 13 -12.01 -3.80 9.44
N ARG A 14 -11.13 -3.23 8.60
CA ARG A 14 -9.87 -2.61 9.04
C ARG A 14 -10.06 -1.21 9.64
N VAL A 15 -10.97 -0.43 9.06
CA VAL A 15 -11.24 0.96 9.48
C VAL A 15 -12.34 1.02 10.55
N GLY A 16 -13.27 0.05 10.56
CA GLY A 16 -14.39 0.00 11.50
C GLY A 16 -15.62 0.83 11.08
N GLY A 17 -15.58 1.49 9.92
CA GLY A 17 -16.65 2.35 9.41
C GLY A 17 -16.98 2.13 7.93
N GLU A 18 -17.89 2.94 7.41
CA GLU A 18 -18.27 2.94 6.00
C GLU A 18 -17.23 3.64 5.13
N ILE A 19 -16.87 3.01 4.01
CA ILE A 19 -15.96 3.56 3.02
C ILE A 19 -16.49 3.26 1.61
N ASN A 20 -16.09 4.09 0.66
CA ASN A 20 -16.42 3.86 -0.74
C ASN A 20 -15.32 3.07 -1.48
N PHE A 21 -15.63 2.59 -2.68
CA PHE A 21 -14.68 1.82 -3.48
C PHE A 21 -13.45 2.65 -3.89
N LYS A 22 -13.63 3.95 -4.15
CA LYS A 22 -12.54 4.88 -4.44
C LYS A 22 -11.46 4.84 -3.34
N TYR A 23 -11.89 4.91 -2.08
CA TYR A 23 -10.98 4.80 -0.95
C TYR A 23 -10.20 3.49 -0.98
N CYS A 24 -10.88 2.35 -1.20
CA CYS A 24 -10.20 1.06 -1.31
C CYS A 24 -9.16 1.00 -2.44
N ARG A 25 -9.41 1.66 -3.57
CA ARG A 25 -8.50 1.67 -4.74
C ARG A 25 -7.26 2.55 -4.58
N SER A 26 -7.27 3.48 -3.63
CA SER A 26 -6.17 4.45 -3.46
C SER A 26 -5.44 4.35 -2.12
N GLU A 27 -5.93 3.55 -1.18
CA GLU A 27 -5.44 3.50 0.21
C GLU A 27 -3.96 3.08 0.32
N ASN A 28 -3.48 2.21 -0.57
CA ASN A 28 -2.11 1.72 -0.55
C ASN A 28 -1.21 2.51 -1.52
N ASN A 29 -0.94 3.78 -1.23
CA ASN A 29 -0.12 4.66 -2.09
C ASN A 29 -0.62 4.69 -3.56
N MET A 30 -1.90 5.02 -3.76
CA MET A 30 -2.58 4.99 -5.07
C MET A 30 -2.80 3.59 -5.65
N PHE A 31 -2.52 2.53 -4.89
CA PHE A 31 -2.92 1.17 -5.21
C PHE A 31 -4.11 0.68 -4.36
N PRO A 32 -4.85 -0.32 -4.88
CA PRO A 32 -5.81 -1.06 -4.11
C PRO A 32 -5.26 -1.61 -2.81
N CYS A 33 -6.11 -1.63 -1.78
CA CYS A 33 -5.77 -2.33 -0.56
C CYS A 33 -5.69 -3.84 -0.79
N GLY A 34 -4.80 -4.54 -0.06
CA GLY A 34 -4.59 -5.98 -0.25
C GLY A 34 -5.80 -6.87 0.03
N TRP A 35 -6.84 -6.33 0.70
CA TRP A 35 -8.08 -7.05 1.02
C TRP A 35 -9.22 -6.78 0.04
N ILE A 36 -8.99 -6.01 -1.02
CA ILE A 36 -10.05 -5.51 -1.91
C ILE A 36 -10.89 -6.65 -2.51
N VAL A 37 -10.29 -7.78 -2.86
CA VAL A 37 -11.00 -8.95 -3.41
C VAL A 37 -11.99 -9.52 -2.38
N GLY A 38 -11.54 -9.76 -1.15
CA GLY A 38 -12.38 -10.31 -0.08
C GLY A 38 -13.49 -9.36 0.37
N CYS A 39 -13.31 -8.05 0.23
CA CYS A 39 -14.33 -7.07 0.58
C CYS A 39 -15.39 -6.90 -0.52
N TRP A 40 -14.97 -6.90 -1.79
CA TRP A 40 -15.83 -6.47 -2.90
C TRP A 40 -16.41 -7.60 -3.76
N HIS A 41 -15.97 -8.85 -3.58
CA HIS A 41 -16.47 -9.99 -4.38
C HIS A 41 -17.99 -10.22 -4.30
N LYS A 42 -18.65 -9.78 -3.20
CA LYS A 42 -20.12 -9.87 -3.07
C LYS A 42 -20.87 -8.74 -3.78
N GLN A 43 -20.18 -7.66 -4.12
CA GLN A 43 -20.76 -6.43 -4.67
C GLN A 43 -20.51 -6.28 -6.17
N MET A 44 -19.47 -6.92 -6.70
CA MET A 44 -19.06 -6.87 -8.10
C MET A 44 -18.11 -8.03 -8.45
N ASP A 45 -17.90 -8.25 -9.75
CA ASP A 45 -16.79 -9.09 -10.22
C ASP A 45 -15.47 -8.31 -10.10
N ILE A 46 -14.95 -8.28 -8.87
CA ILE A 46 -13.72 -7.58 -8.54
C ILE A 46 -12.51 -8.18 -9.25
N ASN A 47 -12.52 -9.48 -9.54
CA ASN A 47 -11.41 -10.13 -10.25
C ASN A 47 -11.33 -9.65 -11.69
N LYS A 48 -12.48 -9.56 -12.38
CA LYS A 48 -12.54 -8.97 -13.72
C LYS A 48 -12.12 -7.51 -13.70
N PHE A 49 -12.66 -6.71 -12.78
CA PHE A 49 -12.27 -5.30 -12.63
C PHE A 49 -10.76 -5.15 -12.47
N LEU A 50 -10.12 -5.94 -11.59
CA LEU A 50 -8.69 -5.87 -11.37
C LEU A 50 -7.88 -6.23 -12.63
N LYS A 51 -8.31 -7.25 -13.38
CA LYS A 51 -7.65 -7.66 -14.63
C LYS A 51 -7.81 -6.64 -15.76
N ASP A 52 -8.95 -5.96 -15.83
CA ASP A 52 -9.26 -4.98 -16.87
C ASP A 52 -8.50 -3.65 -16.65
N HIS A 53 -8.16 -3.33 -15.39
CA HIS A 53 -7.65 -2.01 -15.02
C HIS A 53 -6.21 -1.98 -14.47
N TYR A 54 -5.64 -3.14 -14.09
CA TYR A 54 -4.27 -3.22 -13.57
C TYR A 54 -3.47 -4.27 -14.35
N SER A 55 -2.20 -3.95 -14.60
CA SER A 55 -1.27 -4.91 -15.20
C SER A 55 -0.90 -6.02 -14.21
N ASN A 56 -0.49 -7.18 -14.73
CA ASN A 56 -0.02 -8.28 -13.88
C ASN A 56 1.08 -7.86 -12.89
N LYS A 57 2.02 -6.99 -13.33
CA LYS A 57 3.08 -6.47 -12.46
C LYS A 57 2.55 -5.61 -11.31
N GLU A 58 1.49 -4.85 -11.54
CA GLU A 58 0.84 -4.06 -10.50
C GLU A 58 0.06 -4.95 -9.54
N LEU A 59 -0.66 -5.94 -10.06
CA LEU A 59 -1.36 -6.95 -9.26
C LEU A 59 -0.37 -7.72 -8.36
N ASP A 60 0.77 -8.14 -8.91
CA ASP A 60 1.84 -8.80 -8.15
C ASP A 60 2.33 -7.90 -7.01
N ARG A 61 2.46 -6.59 -7.25
CA ARG A 61 2.85 -5.62 -6.22
C ARG A 61 1.75 -5.41 -5.17
N ILE A 62 0.49 -5.33 -5.58
CA ILE A 62 -0.66 -5.14 -4.69
C ILE A 62 -0.80 -6.31 -3.72
N PHE A 63 -0.63 -7.53 -4.23
CA PHE A 63 -0.82 -8.78 -3.48
C PHE A 63 0.48 -9.39 -2.96
N ALA A 64 1.62 -8.71 -3.12
CA ALA A 64 2.89 -9.13 -2.54
C ALA A 64 2.78 -9.23 -1.02
N LEU A 65 3.39 -10.28 -0.46
CA LEU A 65 3.50 -10.43 0.98
C LEU A 65 4.27 -9.23 1.57
N PRO A 66 3.80 -8.64 2.69
CA PRO A 66 4.52 -7.55 3.33
C PRO A 66 5.91 -8.05 3.75
N ARG A 67 6.96 -7.30 3.39
CA ARG A 67 8.34 -7.64 3.76
C ARG A 67 8.47 -7.77 5.29
N PRO A 68 9.25 -8.73 5.81
CA PRO A 68 9.43 -8.90 7.24
C PRO A 68 9.86 -7.59 7.91
N LYS A 69 9.15 -7.19 8.98
CA LYS A 69 9.41 -5.92 9.69
C LYS A 69 10.85 -5.77 10.18
N VAL A 70 11.55 -6.89 10.41
CA VAL A 70 12.95 -6.92 10.85
C VAL A 70 13.88 -6.28 9.83
N GLU A 71 13.69 -6.54 8.53
CA GLU A 71 14.50 -5.91 7.48
C GLU A 71 14.33 -4.39 7.45
N SER A 72 13.11 -3.91 7.70
CA SER A 72 12.84 -2.46 7.76
C SER A 72 13.56 -1.80 8.94
N LEU A 73 13.54 -2.43 10.12
CA LEU A 73 14.20 -1.90 11.31
C LEU A 73 15.73 -1.88 11.15
N VAL A 74 16.32 -2.95 10.62
CA VAL A 74 17.77 -3.00 10.35
C VAL A 74 18.18 -1.89 9.38
N ASN A 75 17.44 -1.71 8.28
CA ASN A 75 17.69 -0.63 7.31
C ASN A 75 17.59 0.77 7.96
N LEU A 76 16.60 0.99 8.84
CA LEU A 76 16.46 2.26 9.56
C LEU A 76 17.62 2.51 10.53
N ILE A 77 18.08 1.48 11.24
CA ILE A 77 19.25 1.54 12.13
C ILE A 77 20.51 1.84 11.33
N GLU A 78 20.70 1.21 10.17
CA GLU A 78 21.86 1.46 9.29
C GLU A 78 21.86 2.89 8.74
N GLN A 79 20.70 3.38 8.27
CA GLN A 79 20.57 4.77 7.82
C GLN A 79 20.86 5.78 8.94
N ALA A 80 20.40 5.50 10.17
CA ALA A 80 20.71 6.34 11.33
C ALA A 80 22.21 6.35 11.66
N LYS A 81 22.88 5.19 11.62
CA LYS A 81 24.34 5.06 11.79
C LYS A 81 25.12 5.84 10.72
N GLN A 82 24.69 5.78 9.45
CA GLN A 82 25.34 6.51 8.36
C GLN A 82 25.20 8.04 8.50
N ARG A 83 24.03 8.53 8.92
CA ARG A 83 23.81 9.96 9.21
C ARG A 83 24.66 10.43 10.38
N GLY A 84 24.78 9.62 11.44
CA GLY A 84 25.67 9.88 12.57
C GLY A 84 27.14 9.97 12.16
N LYS A 85 27.61 9.05 11.31
CA LYS A 85 28.99 9.07 10.77
C LYS A 85 29.27 10.31 9.90
N LYS A 86 28.33 10.75 9.05
CA LYS A 86 28.46 11.98 8.24
C LYS A 86 28.52 13.26 9.08
N GLY A 87 27.90 13.27 10.26
CA GLY A 87 27.94 14.40 11.20
C GLY A 87 29.24 14.50 12.01
N ILE A 88 29.94 13.38 12.21
CA ILE A 88 31.23 13.32 12.93
C ILE A 88 32.37 13.82 12.03
N VAL A 89 32.41 13.37 10.76
CA VAL A 89 33.49 13.76 9.81
C VAL A 89 33.52 15.26 9.52
N LYS A 90 32.40 15.99 9.65
CA LYS A 90 32.34 17.45 9.41
C LYS A 90 32.85 18.32 10.58
N ARG A 91 33.17 17.74 11.75
CA ARG A 91 33.59 18.51 12.94
C ARG A 91 35.11 18.60 13.15
N GLU A 92 35.91 17.90 12.34
CA GLU A 92 37.37 17.83 12.49
C GLU A 92 38.16 18.66 11.45
N GLU A 93 37.50 19.52 10.66
CA GLU A 93 38.14 20.41 9.67
C GLU A 93 37.88 21.92 9.92
N ILE A 94 37.85 22.37 11.18
CA ILE A 94 37.90 23.81 11.53
C ILE A 94 38.93 24.03 12.64
#